data_AF-B9H582-F1
#
_entry.id   AF-B9H582-F1
#
_cell.length_a   1.000
_cell.length_b   1.000
_cell.length_c   1.000
_cell.angle_alpha   90.00
_cell.angle_beta   90.00
_cell.angle_gamma   90.00
#
_symmetry.space_group_name_H-M   'P 1'
#
loop_
_entity.id
_entity.type
_entity.pdbx_description
1 polymer ?
#
loop_
_entity_poly.entity_id
_entity_poly.type
_entity_poly.pdbx_seq_one_letter_code
_entity_poly.pdbx_strand_id
1 'polypeptide(L)'
;MAALLKVFSHLYTAIMSSFNLILLKTLFLIRSLLPGSKLTNPDKLFLIVSTQYLSLIEKTNPAIHYSEKFSRQQSRECAVCLSGFMKGERVRKLRCNHTFHKECLDKWLQQYLATCPLCRTRVLPDEIVVNYHQLQDIIRNGGSYDDTMFLLSALYGNSLKKLF
;
A
#
# COMPACT_ATOMS: atom_id res chain seq x y z
N MET A 1 9.30 64.53 25.10
CA MET A 1 8.19 63.56 25.02
C MET A 1 8.19 62.74 23.71
N ALA A 2 8.19 63.37 22.53
CA ALA A 2 8.12 62.66 21.24
C ALA A 2 9.33 61.74 20.91
N ALA A 3 10.54 62.12 21.34
CA ALA A 3 11.74 61.30 21.13
C ALA A 3 11.72 60.00 21.94
N LEU A 4 11.21 60.04 23.18
CA LEU A 4 11.10 58.87 24.04
C LEU A 4 10.12 57.83 23.47
N LEU A 5 8.95 58.27 22.99
CA LEU A 5 7.96 57.38 22.38
C LEU A 5 8.49 56.67 21.12
N LYS A 6 9.29 57.36 20.30
CA LYS A 6 9.96 56.77 19.13
C LYS A 6 11.00 55.72 19.53
N VAL A 7 11.77 55.98 20.59
CA VAL A 7 12.74 55.01 21.11
C VAL A 7 12.02 53.77 21.62
N PHE A 8 10.92 53.92 22.37
CA PHE A 8 10.12 52.78 22.84
C PHE A 8 9.49 51.98 21.69
N SER A 9 8.97 52.63 20.64
CA SER A 9 8.42 51.92 19.49
C SER A 9 9.48 51.16 18.71
N HIS A 10 10.67 51.75 18.51
CA HIS A 10 11.77 51.06 17.83
C HIS A 10 12.28 49.86 18.65
N LEU A 11 12.45 50.03 19.96
CA LEU A 11 12.82 48.94 20.87
C LEU A 11 11.76 47.82 20.83
N TYR A 12 10.47 48.16 20.87
CA TYR A 12 9.39 47.19 20.79
C TYR A 12 9.41 46.40 19.48
N THR A 13 9.53 47.07 18.33
CA THR A 13 9.61 46.40 17.02
C THR A 13 10.84 45.51 16.90
N ALA A 14 11.99 45.95 17.42
CA ALA A 14 13.23 45.17 17.43
C ALA A 14 13.08 43.90 18.28
N ILE A 15 12.53 44.02 19.50
CA ILE A 15 12.28 42.90 20.41
C ILE A 15 11.30 41.92 19.77
N MET A 16 10.16 42.38 19.25
CA MET A 16 9.17 41.51 18.63
C MET A 16 9.73 40.78 17.40
N SER A 17 10.52 41.45 16.56
CA SER A 17 11.13 40.82 15.39
C SER A 17 12.14 39.74 15.78
N SER A 18 12.99 40.01 16.77
CA SER A 18 13.94 39.03 17.30
C SER A 18 13.24 37.83 17.93
N PHE A 19 12.16 38.05 18.68
CA PHE A 19 11.37 36.98 19.29
C PHE A 19 10.74 36.08 18.22
N ASN A 20 10.17 36.65 17.16
CA ASN A 20 9.61 35.88 16.05
C ASN A 20 10.69 35.09 15.30
N LEU A 21 11.87 35.66 15.07
CA LEU A 21 12.99 34.95 14.44
C LEU A 21 13.53 33.81 15.32
N ILE A 22 13.62 34.04 16.63
CA ILE A 22 13.99 33.01 17.60
C ILE A 22 12.93 31.92 17.62
N LEU A 23 11.64 32.26 17.66
CA LEU A 23 10.53 31.31 17.61
C LEU A 23 10.54 30.49 16.32
N LEU A 24 10.75 31.12 15.16
CA LEU A 24 10.83 30.41 13.88
C LEU A 24 12.03 29.45 13.84
N LYS A 25 13.17 29.87 14.39
CA LYS A 25 14.39 29.06 14.47
C LYS A 25 14.25 27.91 15.46
N THR A 26 13.61 28.13 16.61
CA THR A 26 13.33 27.05 17.57
C THR A 26 12.31 26.08 16.99
N LEU A 27 11.28 26.52 16.27
CA LEU A 27 10.35 25.64 15.56
C LEU A 27 11.05 24.83 14.46
N PHE A 28 11.99 25.43 13.72
CA PHE A 28 12.80 24.72 12.72
C PHE A 28 13.74 23.70 13.37
N LEU A 29 14.40 24.07 14.48
CA LEU A 29 15.25 23.15 15.25
C LEU A 29 14.45 22.05 15.92
N ILE A 30 13.26 22.34 16.45
CA ILE A 30 12.32 21.35 16.99
C ILE A 30 11.89 20.40 15.87
N ARG A 31 11.55 20.88 14.66
CA ARG A 31 11.29 20.01 13.50
C ARG A 31 12.51 19.19 13.06
N SER A 32 13.72 19.71 13.24
CA SER A 32 14.97 19.01 12.93
C SER A 32 15.38 18.01 14.02
N LEU A 33 14.93 18.22 15.26
CA LEU A 33 15.24 17.40 16.45
C LEU A 33 14.11 16.45 16.83
N LEU A 34 12.89 16.67 16.34
CA LEU A 34 11.94 15.60 16.12
C LEU A 34 12.48 14.86 14.89
N PRO A 35 13.18 13.72 15.05
CA PRO A 35 13.31 12.80 13.94
C PRO A 35 11.89 12.58 13.43
N GLY A 36 11.65 12.87 12.13
CA GLY A 36 10.38 12.55 11.48
C GLY A 36 9.97 11.19 12.01
N SER A 37 8.83 11.17 12.70
CA SER A 37 8.45 10.07 13.59
C SER A 37 8.78 8.77 12.88
N LYS A 38 9.70 7.98 13.45
CA LYS A 38 9.89 6.57 13.07
C LYS A 38 8.65 5.81 13.52
N LEU A 39 7.49 6.19 13.02
CA LEU A 39 6.22 5.54 13.26
C LEU A 39 5.71 4.99 11.94
N THR A 40 6.58 4.22 11.30
CA THR A 40 6.28 2.99 10.57
C THR A 40 7.60 2.40 10.11
N ASN A 41 8.00 1.25 10.67
CA ASN A 41 9.00 0.43 10.00
C ASN A 41 8.48 0.16 8.56
N PRO A 42 9.22 0.52 7.49
CA PRO A 42 8.79 0.28 6.11
C PRO A 42 8.41 -1.18 5.88
N ASP A 43 9.08 -2.12 6.56
CA ASP A 43 8.77 -3.55 6.51
C ASP A 43 7.37 -3.84 7.08
N LYS A 44 6.99 -3.15 8.15
CA LYS A 44 5.66 -3.31 8.77
C LYS A 44 4.56 -2.76 7.86
N LEU A 45 4.79 -1.62 7.18
CA LEU A 45 3.84 -1.08 6.19
C LEU A 45 3.71 -2.00 4.98
N PHE A 46 4.83 -2.47 4.44
CA PHE A 46 4.84 -3.40 3.33
C PHE A 46 4.04 -4.67 3.66
N LEU A 47 4.19 -5.19 4.88
CA LEU A 47 3.40 -6.32 5.36
C LEU A 47 1.90 -5.99 5.42
N ILE A 48 1.51 -4.83 5.96
CA ILE A 48 0.09 -4.42 6.03
C ILE A 48 -0.51 -4.29 4.62
N VAL A 49 0.15 -3.60 3.70
CA VAL A 49 -0.35 -3.43 2.33
C VAL A 49 -0.43 -4.76 1.60
N SER A 50 0.59 -5.61 1.74
CA SER A 50 0.60 -6.95 1.12
C SER A 50 -0.51 -7.85 1.68
N THR A 51 -0.75 -7.83 2.99
CA THR A 51 -1.84 -8.62 3.61
C THR A 51 -3.22 -8.12 3.18
N GLN A 52 -3.41 -6.81 3.06
CA GLN A 52 -4.65 -6.23 2.54
C GLN A 52 -4.92 -6.64 1.09
N TYR A 53 -3.91 -6.56 0.23
CA TYR A 53 -4.04 -6.99 -1.17
C TYR A 53 -4.36 -8.49 -1.30
N LEU A 54 -3.72 -9.35 -0.50
CA LEU A 54 -4.05 -10.78 -0.44
C LEU A 54 -5.46 -11.05 0.09
N SER A 55 -5.93 -10.25 1.06
CA SER A 55 -7.30 -10.35 1.58
C SER A 55 -8.34 -10.06 0.49
N LEU A 56 -8.04 -9.11 -0.39
CA LEU A 56 -8.88 -8.81 -1.55
C LEU A 56 -8.89 -9.97 -2.54
N ILE A 57 -7.73 -10.56 -2.84
CA ILE A 57 -7.62 -11.73 -3.73
C ILE A 57 -8.39 -12.93 -3.14
N GLU A 58 -8.31 -13.16 -1.82
CA GLU A 58 -9.11 -14.18 -1.13
C GLU A 58 -10.62 -13.92 -1.29
N LYS A 59 -11.06 -12.66 -1.17
CA LYS A 59 -12.46 -12.29 -1.37
C LYS A 59 -12.92 -12.47 -2.84
N THR A 60 -12.08 -12.16 -3.82
CA THR A 60 -12.46 -12.24 -5.24
C THR A 60 -12.38 -13.66 -5.82
N ASN A 61 -11.41 -14.45 -5.38
CA ASN A 61 -11.10 -15.76 -5.95
C ASN A 61 -10.75 -16.79 -4.86
N PRO A 62 -11.64 -17.09 -3.91
CA PRO A 62 -11.33 -17.87 -2.71
C PRO A 62 -10.63 -19.20 -3.01
N ALA A 63 -9.68 -19.56 -2.14
CA ALA A 63 -9.00 -20.83 -2.27
C ALA A 63 -9.91 -21.98 -1.84
N ILE A 64 -9.86 -23.07 -2.59
CA ILE A 64 -10.58 -24.32 -2.29
C ILE A 64 -9.58 -25.44 -2.05
N HIS A 65 -10.02 -26.50 -1.38
CA HIS A 65 -9.22 -27.72 -1.30
C HIS A 65 -9.35 -28.52 -2.60
N TYR A 66 -8.22 -28.89 -3.17
CA TYR A 66 -8.18 -29.73 -4.36
C TYR A 66 -8.77 -31.11 -4.08
N SER A 67 -9.55 -31.60 -5.02
CA SER A 67 -10.13 -32.95 -5.03
C SER A 67 -9.96 -33.58 -6.41
N GLU A 68 -9.71 -34.89 -6.46
CA GLU A 68 -9.46 -35.59 -7.73
C GLU A 68 -10.65 -35.55 -8.72
N LYS A 69 -11.85 -35.25 -8.21
CA LYS A 69 -13.07 -35.05 -9.02
C LYS A 69 -12.96 -33.83 -9.97
N PHE A 70 -12.08 -32.86 -9.69
CA PHE A 70 -11.84 -31.70 -10.57
C PHE A 70 -11.11 -32.05 -11.87
N SER A 71 -10.47 -33.22 -11.94
CA SER A 71 -9.46 -33.53 -12.96
C SER A 71 -10.00 -33.95 -14.34
N ARG A 72 -11.32 -34.12 -14.52
CA ARG A 72 -11.86 -34.61 -15.81
C ARG A 72 -11.79 -33.56 -16.93
N GLN A 73 -11.57 -32.28 -16.61
CA GLN A 73 -11.60 -31.17 -17.57
C GLN A 73 -10.52 -30.09 -17.31
N GLN A 74 -9.56 -30.32 -16.40
CA GLN A 74 -8.54 -29.33 -16.02
C GLN A 74 -7.14 -29.93 -15.93
N SER A 75 -6.11 -29.08 -16.06
CA SER A 75 -4.72 -29.47 -15.82
C SER A 75 -4.55 -30.03 -14.41
N ARG A 76 -3.81 -31.12 -14.28
CA ARG A 76 -3.52 -31.79 -12.99
C ARG A 76 -2.29 -31.21 -12.28
N GLU A 77 -1.70 -30.18 -12.85
CA GLU A 77 -0.48 -29.54 -12.36
C GLU A 77 -0.62 -28.02 -12.37
N CYS A 78 0.15 -27.39 -11.50
CA CYS A 78 0.26 -25.95 -11.40
C CYS A 78 1.30 -25.44 -12.40
N ALA A 79 0.88 -24.63 -13.38
CA ALA A 79 1.80 -24.11 -14.40
C ALA A 79 2.82 -23.07 -13.87
N VAL A 80 2.76 -22.70 -12.58
CA VAL A 80 3.73 -21.78 -11.96
C VAL A 80 4.90 -22.53 -11.34
N CYS A 81 4.63 -23.59 -10.56
CA CYS A 81 5.68 -24.41 -9.92
C CYS A 81 5.94 -25.74 -10.63
N LEU A 82 5.18 -26.05 -11.69
CA LEU A 82 5.25 -27.30 -12.47
C LEU A 82 5.05 -28.58 -11.64
N SER A 83 4.42 -28.46 -10.46
CA SER A 83 4.11 -29.59 -9.59
C SER A 83 2.64 -30.00 -9.70
N GLY A 84 2.39 -31.31 -9.61
CA GLY A 84 1.05 -31.88 -9.59
C GLY A 84 0.23 -31.42 -8.37
N PHE A 85 -1.09 -31.37 -8.52
CA PHE A 85 -1.99 -31.09 -7.39
C PHE A 85 -2.24 -32.34 -6.56
N MET A 86 -2.09 -32.23 -5.23
CA MET A 86 -2.40 -33.28 -4.27
C MET A 86 -3.73 -33.02 -3.56
N LYS A 87 -4.44 -34.10 -3.22
CA LYS A 87 -5.73 -34.02 -2.50
C LYS A 87 -5.56 -33.25 -1.19
N GLY A 88 -6.43 -32.27 -0.97
CA GLY A 88 -6.38 -31.42 0.22
C GLY A 88 -5.48 -30.19 0.11
N GLU A 89 -4.68 -30.05 -0.95
CA GLU A 89 -3.93 -28.81 -1.18
C GLU A 89 -4.86 -27.63 -1.45
N ARG A 90 -4.45 -26.43 -1.03
CA ARG A 90 -5.19 -25.21 -1.30
C ARG A 90 -4.88 -24.72 -2.72
N VAL A 91 -5.89 -24.68 -3.57
CA VAL A 91 -5.79 -24.23 -4.95
C VAL A 91 -6.77 -23.08 -5.20
N ARG A 92 -6.47 -22.24 -6.17
CA ARG A 92 -7.37 -21.19 -6.65
C ARG A 92 -7.72 -21.47 -8.11
N LYS A 93 -9.02 -21.55 -8.40
CA LYS A 93 -9.53 -21.59 -9.77
C LYS A 93 -9.95 -20.19 -10.20
N LEU A 94 -9.35 -19.71 -11.30
CA LEU A 94 -9.68 -18.41 -11.89
C LEU A 94 -10.95 -18.49 -12.75
N ARG A 95 -11.53 -17.33 -13.07
CA ARG A 95 -12.71 -17.23 -13.96
C ARG A 95 -12.44 -17.73 -15.37
N CYS A 96 -11.19 -17.67 -15.82
CA CYS A 96 -10.74 -18.27 -17.08
C CYS A 96 -10.55 -19.80 -17.00
N ASN A 97 -10.99 -20.45 -15.92
CA ASN A 97 -10.92 -21.88 -15.65
C ASN A 97 -9.53 -22.49 -15.43
N HIS A 98 -8.47 -21.69 -15.42
CA HIS A 98 -7.14 -22.16 -15.02
C HIS A 98 -7.02 -22.26 -13.49
N THR A 99 -6.32 -23.30 -13.03
CA THR A 99 -6.15 -23.64 -11.61
C THR A 99 -4.67 -23.60 -11.24
N PHE A 100 -4.36 -23.08 -10.05
CA PHE A 100 -3.00 -22.95 -9.52
C PHE A 100 -3.00 -23.21 -8.01
N HIS A 101 -1.85 -23.55 -7.42
CA HIS A 101 -1.71 -23.52 -5.96
C HIS A 101 -1.98 -22.11 -5.45
N LYS A 102 -2.68 -22.00 -4.32
CA LYS A 102 -3.00 -20.71 -3.67
C LYS A 102 -1.75 -19.85 -3.58
N GLU A 103 -0.68 -20.39 -3.00
CA GLU A 103 0.55 -19.66 -2.74
C GLU A 103 1.29 -19.25 -4.03
N CYS A 104 1.28 -20.12 -5.04
CA CYS A 104 1.90 -19.82 -6.33
C CYS A 104 1.19 -18.66 -7.02
N LEU A 105 -0.14 -18.69 -7.04
CA LEU A 105 -0.93 -17.64 -7.65
C LEU A 105 -0.85 -16.34 -6.85
N ASP A 106 -0.92 -16.39 -5.52
CA ASP A 106 -0.83 -15.22 -4.66
C ASP A 106 0.48 -14.45 -4.91
N LYS A 107 1.62 -15.15 -4.94
CA LYS A 107 2.93 -14.55 -5.27
C LYS A 107 2.94 -13.92 -6.66
N TRP A 108 2.39 -14.63 -7.65
CA TRP A 108 2.30 -14.13 -9.03
C TRP A 108 1.47 -12.83 -9.11
N LEU A 109 0.32 -12.78 -8.44
CA LEU A 109 -0.57 -11.62 -8.47
C LEU A 109 0.00 -10.41 -7.72
N GLN A 110 0.88 -10.63 -6.75
CA GLN A 110 1.61 -9.57 -6.05
C GLN A 110 2.78 -9.01 -6.87
N GLN A 111 3.43 -9.81 -7.70
CA GLN A 111 4.62 -9.39 -8.45
C GLN A 111 4.31 -8.77 -9.82
N TYR A 112 3.17 -9.14 -10.42
CA TYR A 112 2.84 -8.77 -11.81
C TYR A 112 1.47 -8.07 -11.91
N LEU A 113 0.96 -7.90 -13.14
CA LEU A 113 -0.29 -7.21 -13.50
C LEU A 113 -1.59 -7.92 -13.02
N ALA A 114 -1.52 -8.76 -11.99
CA ALA A 114 -2.63 -9.56 -11.48
C ALA A 114 -3.40 -10.32 -12.59
N THR A 115 -2.67 -10.95 -13.52
CA THR A 115 -3.24 -11.70 -14.64
C THR A 115 -3.03 -13.20 -14.47
N CYS A 116 -3.87 -14.01 -15.12
CA CYS A 116 -3.66 -15.45 -15.23
C CYS A 116 -2.29 -15.75 -15.88
N PRO A 117 -1.45 -16.60 -15.27
CA PRO A 117 -0.16 -17.02 -15.85
C PRO A 117 -0.25 -17.68 -17.22
N LEU A 118 -1.39 -18.33 -17.53
CA LEU A 118 -1.58 -19.09 -18.77
C LEU A 118 -2.18 -18.26 -19.91
N CYS A 119 -3.26 -17.51 -19.64
CA CYS A 119 -4.03 -16.83 -20.68
C CYS A 119 -4.07 -15.32 -20.54
N ARG A 120 -3.38 -14.74 -19.55
CA ARG A 120 -3.31 -13.30 -19.27
C ARG A 120 -4.65 -12.62 -18.99
N THR A 121 -5.75 -13.36 -18.82
CA THR A 121 -7.02 -12.82 -18.34
C THR A 121 -6.82 -12.16 -16.98
N ARG A 122 -7.35 -10.96 -16.82
CA ARG A 122 -7.24 -10.16 -15.59
C ARG A 122 -7.98 -10.83 -14.44
N VAL A 123 -7.34 -10.88 -13.27
CA VAL A 123 -7.92 -11.42 -12.03
C VAL A 123 -8.51 -10.30 -11.18
N LEU A 124 -7.86 -9.13 -11.17
CA LEU A 124 -8.32 -7.92 -10.49
C LEU A 124 -8.48 -6.75 -11.48
N PRO A 125 -9.26 -5.70 -11.13
CA PRO A 125 -9.31 -4.46 -11.89
C PRO A 125 -7.95 -3.73 -11.90
N ASP A 126 -7.60 -3.12 -13.03
CA ASP A 126 -6.32 -2.40 -13.19
C ASP A 126 -6.10 -1.31 -12.16
N GLU A 127 -7.15 -0.56 -11.82
CA GLU A 127 -7.08 0.53 -10.82
C GLU A 127 -6.49 0.04 -9.49
N ILE A 128 -6.93 -1.14 -9.04
CA ILE A 128 -6.47 -1.72 -7.78
C ILE A 128 -5.00 -2.17 -7.90
N VAL A 129 -4.66 -2.80 -9.02
CA VAL A 129 -3.32 -3.33 -9.28
C VAL A 129 -2.30 -2.20 -9.37
N VAL A 130 -2.63 -1.13 -10.11
CA VAL A 130 -1.79 0.06 -10.25
C VAL A 130 -1.59 0.73 -8.89
N ASN A 131 -2.66 0.94 -8.12
CA ASN A 131 -2.56 1.55 -6.79
C ASN A 131 -1.68 0.72 -5.83
N TYR A 132 -1.78 -0.62 -5.88
CA TYR A 132 -0.94 -1.50 -5.07
C TYR A 132 0.55 -1.36 -5.41
N HIS A 133 0.91 -1.39 -6.70
CA HIS A 133 2.31 -1.27 -7.14
C HIS A 133 2.88 0.12 -6.84
N GLN A 134 2.10 1.19 -7.06
CA GLN A 134 2.49 2.56 -6.69
C GLN A 134 2.77 2.68 -5.19
N LEU A 135 1.91 2.10 -4.36
CA LEU A 135 2.11 2.06 -2.91
C LEU A 135 3.38 1.32 -2.50
N GLN A 136 3.67 0.17 -3.12
CA GLN A 136 4.90 -0.57 -2.85
C GLN A 136 6.14 0.25 -3.20
N ASP A 137 6.14 0.94 -4.35
CA ASP A 137 7.26 1.79 -4.77
C ASP A 137 7.48 2.96 -3.82
N ILE A 138 6.40 3.60 -3.34
CA ILE A 138 6.47 4.71 -2.39
C ILE A 138 7.01 4.25 -1.03
N ILE A 139 6.54 3.10 -0.54
CA ILE A 139 7.05 2.51 0.71
C ILE A 139 8.54 2.17 0.59
N ARG A 140 8.95 1.57 -0.54
CA ARG A 140 10.36 1.18 -0.77
C ARG A 140 11.28 2.39 -0.89
N ASN A 141 10.82 3.46 -1.53
CA ASN A 141 11.64 4.65 -1.78
C ASN A 141 11.60 5.68 -0.64
N GLY A 142 10.90 5.40 0.47
CA GLY A 142 10.82 6.30 1.62
C GLY A 142 10.01 7.56 1.34
N GLY A 143 8.86 7.43 0.66
CA GLY A 143 7.98 8.56 0.33
C GLY A 143 7.48 9.34 1.55
N SER A 144 7.05 10.58 1.32
CA SER A 144 6.55 11.47 2.36
C SER A 144 5.32 10.86 3.05
N TYR A 145 5.15 11.14 4.35
CA TYR A 145 3.99 10.68 5.14
C TYR A 145 2.66 11.02 4.44
N ASP A 146 2.57 12.21 3.85
CA ASP A 146 1.37 12.68 3.15
C ASP A 146 1.03 11.82 1.92
N ASP A 147 2.03 11.33 1.19
CA ASP A 147 1.84 10.46 0.01
C ASP A 147 1.34 9.06 0.44
N THR A 148 1.89 8.53 1.53
CA THR A 148 1.51 7.22 2.06
C THR A 148 0.09 7.22 2.62
N MET A 149 -0.31 8.27 3.35
CA MET A 149 -1.64 8.40 3.92
C MET A 149 -2.71 8.63 2.84
N PHE A 150 -2.41 9.42 1.82
CA PHE A 150 -3.30 9.63 0.67
C PHE A 150 -3.61 8.30 -0.05
N LEU A 151 -2.58 7.50 -0.34
CA LEU A 151 -2.77 6.26 -1.09
C LEU A 151 -3.36 5.10 -0.26
N LEU A 152 -3.05 5.03 1.04
CA LEU A 152 -3.78 4.16 1.94
C LEU A 152 -5.26 4.53 1.92
N SER A 153 -5.61 5.82 2.01
CA SER A 153 -7.02 6.24 1.91
C SER A 153 -7.65 5.90 0.55
N ALA A 154 -6.89 5.92 -0.56
CA ALA A 154 -7.37 5.55 -1.89
C ALA A 154 -7.65 4.04 -2.03
N LEU A 155 -6.87 3.17 -1.38
CA LEU A 155 -7.21 1.74 -1.28
C LEU A 155 -8.50 1.51 -0.50
N TYR A 156 -8.78 2.33 0.53
CA TYR A 156 -10.00 2.27 1.31
C TYR A 156 -11.20 2.99 0.64
N GLY A 157 -10.95 3.98 -0.22
CA GLY A 157 -11.94 4.93 -0.76
C GLY A 157 -12.90 4.38 -1.82
N ASN A 158 -12.57 3.27 -2.48
CA ASN A 158 -13.47 2.64 -3.46
C ASN A 158 -14.55 1.74 -2.83
N SER A 159 -14.61 1.63 -1.49
CA SER A 159 -15.74 0.98 -0.83
C SER A 159 -16.98 1.89 -0.70
N LEU A 160 -16.87 3.20 -0.99
CA LEU A 160 -18.02 4.15 -0.94
C LEU A 160 -18.71 4.40 -2.29
N LYS A 161 -18.07 4.10 -3.44
CA LYS A 161 -18.72 4.19 -4.76
C LYS A 161 -19.66 3.02 -5.09
N LYS A 162 -19.81 2.04 -4.18
CA LYS A 162 -20.70 0.88 -4.36
C LYS A 162 -21.95 0.93 -3.49
N LEU A 163 -22.19 2.05 -2.81
CA LEU A 163 -23.34 2.27 -1.92
C LEU A 163 -24.18 3.51 -2.30
N PHE A 164 -23.96 4.08 -3.48
CA PHE A 164 -24.86 5.02 -4.13
C PHE A 164 -25.06 4.62 -5.59
#